data_AF-A0A845LMS1-F1
#
_entry.id   AF-A0A845LMS1-F1
#
_cell.length_a   1.000
_cell.length_b   1.000
_cell.length_c   1.000
_cell.angle_alpha   90.00
_cell.angle_beta   90.00
_cell.angle_gamma   90.00
#
_symmetry.space_group_name_H-M   'P 1'
#
loop_
_entity.id
_entity.type
_entity.pdbx_description
1 polymer ?
#
loop_
_entity_poly.entity_id
_entity_poly.type
_entity_poly.pdbx_seq_one_letter_code
_entity_poly.pdbx_strand_id
1 'polypeptide(L)'
;MKKSLLTITLTLTLVLSLAFSPAYAATTFSDISGHWAQAHIEHLLGLNLISGFPDGTFKPNQTITRAQAASILANELSLTAQAAAFPDVPVTHWANGAIGAVVANGTMSGYPNGTFKPDQAMTRAEIASVLAIAYNFSQSTATSPFSDVTASHWAFGSIMALVDNYITEGYPDGTFKPDAAMTRAEFSVFVAKAIHPPFVVPTMLQAKALTIAQLLKDEDMTQLATHVHPVQGVRFSPYYYIDNTHKVVSAAALPNLLTDNTVYFWGIQDGSGFNIDETPQDYFDRYVNARDFTTPDQTVYNTVVSRGNLINNIPTFYTSGIFVELYLDGVNPLYGGMDWRSLYLIFEFYAGDYYLVGIANGEWTT
;
A
#
# COMPACT_ATOMS: atom_id res chain seq x y z
N MET A 1 -28.51 27.05 73.69
CA MET A 1 -28.25 26.45 72.37
C MET A 1 -27.30 27.36 71.59
N LYS A 2 -25.99 27.07 71.58
CA LYS A 2 -25.02 27.70 70.66
C LYS A 2 -24.08 26.58 70.20
N LYS A 3 -24.13 26.31 68.89
CA LYS A 3 -23.45 25.21 68.20
C LYS A 3 -21.97 25.55 68.03
N SER A 4 -21.10 24.60 68.36
CA SER A 4 -19.69 24.56 68.01
C SER A 4 -19.56 24.26 66.51
N LEU A 5 -18.79 25.05 65.76
CA LEU A 5 -18.33 24.70 64.41
C LEU A 5 -16.87 24.28 64.48
N LEU A 6 -16.63 23.01 64.16
CA LEU A 6 -15.32 22.41 63.95
C LEU A 6 -14.90 22.69 62.51
N THR A 7 -13.81 23.41 62.30
CA THR A 7 -13.25 23.66 60.96
C THR A 7 -12.19 22.59 60.68
N ILE A 8 -12.50 21.66 59.78
CA ILE A 8 -11.57 20.63 59.29
C ILE A 8 -10.84 21.19 58.06
N THR A 9 -9.55 21.48 58.18
CA THR A 9 -8.68 21.79 57.04
C THR A 9 -8.06 20.49 56.52
N LEU A 10 -8.48 20.08 55.32
CA LEU A 10 -7.93 18.95 54.56
C LEU A 10 -6.88 19.50 53.57
N THR A 11 -5.59 19.30 53.86
CA THR A 11 -4.50 19.65 52.93
C THR A 11 -4.22 18.47 52.00
N LEU A 12 -4.62 18.60 50.73
CA LEU A 12 -4.34 17.66 49.66
C LEU A 12 -3.02 18.05 48.97
N THR A 13 -1.93 17.33 49.23
CA THR A 13 -0.67 17.48 48.48
C THR A 13 -0.68 16.56 47.27
N LEU A 14 -0.87 17.16 46.09
CA LEU A 14 -0.73 16.51 44.78
C LEU A 14 0.76 16.41 44.43
N VAL A 15 1.33 15.21 44.43
CA VAL A 15 2.67 14.96 43.90
C VAL A 15 2.54 14.72 42.40
N LEU A 16 2.84 15.74 41.59
CA LEU A 16 2.91 15.66 40.14
C LEU A 16 4.27 15.06 39.74
N SER A 17 4.32 13.76 39.50
CA SER A 17 5.50 13.12 38.90
C SER A 17 5.54 13.43 37.40
N LEU A 18 6.31 14.45 37.01
CA LEU A 18 6.66 14.69 35.62
C LEU A 18 7.65 13.61 35.17
N ALA A 19 7.13 12.54 34.55
CA ALA A 19 7.95 11.66 33.75
C ALA A 19 8.41 12.43 32.51
N PHE A 20 9.62 12.97 32.54
CA PHE A 20 10.29 13.44 31.32
C PHE A 20 10.68 12.20 30.51
N SER A 21 9.88 11.84 29.51
CA SER A 21 10.39 11.06 28.39
C SER A 21 11.41 11.95 27.66
N PRO A 22 12.66 11.51 27.45
CA PRO A 22 13.55 12.26 26.57
C PRO A 22 12.90 12.31 25.19
N ALA A 23 12.53 13.51 24.74
CA ALA A 23 12.22 13.75 23.34
C ALA A 23 13.52 13.51 22.57
N TYR A 24 13.64 12.37 21.91
CA TYR A 24 14.68 12.20 20.90
C TYR A 24 14.41 13.25 19.83
N ALA A 25 15.31 14.22 19.71
CA ALA A 25 15.29 15.14 18.57
C ALA A 25 15.37 14.26 17.32
N ALA A 26 14.31 14.23 16.52
CA ALA A 26 14.36 13.59 15.21
C ALA A 26 15.50 14.24 14.44
N THR A 27 16.59 13.50 14.22
CA THR A 27 17.69 13.94 13.36
C THR A 27 17.12 14.07 11.96
N THR A 28 16.77 15.30 11.58
CA THR A 28 16.32 15.63 10.23
C THR A 28 17.56 15.97 9.41
N PHE A 29 17.79 15.24 8.33
CA PHE A 29 18.88 15.55 7.41
C PHE A 29 18.47 16.70 6.50
N SER A 30 19.36 17.68 6.31
CA SER A 30 19.05 18.88 5.52
C SER A 30 18.82 18.58 4.04
N ASP A 31 19.37 17.48 3.53
CA ASP A 31 19.37 17.07 2.13
C ASP A 31 18.24 16.09 1.76
N ILE A 32 17.33 15.80 2.68
CA ILE A 32 16.12 14.99 2.40
C ILE A 32 14.82 15.79 2.45
N SER A 33 14.85 17.06 2.86
CA SER A 33 13.65 17.90 2.93
C SER A 33 13.05 18.11 1.53
N GLY A 34 11.79 17.72 1.34
CA GLY A 34 11.10 17.75 0.05
C GLY A 34 11.58 16.69 -0.94
N HIS A 35 12.46 15.78 -0.53
CA HIS A 35 12.92 14.68 -1.36
C HIS A 35 11.84 13.59 -1.46
N TRP A 36 11.64 13.00 -2.64
CA TRP A 36 10.60 11.99 -2.87
C TRP A 36 10.72 10.76 -1.96
N ALA A 37 11.94 10.42 -1.54
CA ALA A 37 12.22 9.31 -0.62
C ALA A 37 12.14 9.70 0.87
N GLN A 38 11.82 10.95 1.23
CA GLN A 38 11.91 11.47 2.60
C GLN A 38 11.15 10.58 3.60
N ALA A 39 9.87 10.29 3.38
CA ALA A 39 9.06 9.50 4.31
C ALA A 39 9.62 8.08 4.53
N HIS A 40 10.16 7.46 3.48
CA HIS A 40 10.77 6.14 3.55
C HIS A 40 12.09 6.18 4.36
N ILE A 41 12.91 7.20 4.11
CA ILE A 41 14.16 7.42 4.85
C ILE A 41 13.86 7.68 6.33
N GLU A 42 12.91 8.56 6.64
CA GLU A 42 12.49 8.88 8.01
C GLU A 42 11.94 7.66 8.75
N HIS A 43 11.17 6.80 8.06
CA HIS A 43 10.69 5.55 8.63
C HIS A 43 11.85 4.63 9.03
N LEU A 44 12.80 4.39 8.13
CA LEU A 44 13.97 3.54 8.41
C LEU A 44 14.90 4.14 9.48
N LEU A 45 14.98 5.47 9.57
CA LEU A 45 15.69 6.17 10.65
C LEU A 45 15.00 5.93 11.99
N GLY A 46 13.66 6.01 12.04
CA GLY A 46 12.88 5.74 13.25
C GLY A 46 13.06 4.30 13.76
N LEU A 47 13.37 3.37 12.86
CA LEU A 47 13.70 1.98 13.18
C LEU A 47 15.20 1.76 13.52
N ASN A 48 16.03 2.80 13.46
CA ASN A 48 17.50 2.73 13.58
C ASN A 48 18.17 1.79 12.56
N LEU A 49 17.56 1.58 11.39
CA LEU A 49 18.11 0.70 10.35
C LEU A 49 19.12 1.41 9.46
N ILE A 50 18.97 2.73 9.29
CA ILE A 50 19.87 3.56 8.50
C ILE A 50 20.39 4.72 9.34
N SER A 51 21.52 5.27 8.92
CA SER A 51 22.11 6.48 9.50
C SER A 51 22.67 7.39 8.41
N GLY A 52 22.87 8.65 8.78
CA GLY A 52 23.51 9.65 7.93
C GLY A 52 25.01 9.71 8.17
N PHE A 53 25.63 10.70 7.54
CA PHE A 53 27.06 10.95 7.62
C PHE A 53 27.41 11.93 8.75
N PRO A 54 28.68 11.96 9.22
CA PRO A 54 29.11 12.89 10.26
C PRO A 54 28.90 14.37 9.94
N ASP A 55 28.73 14.72 8.65
CA ASP A 55 28.43 16.06 8.18
C ASP A 55 26.94 16.46 8.32
N GLY A 56 26.11 15.58 8.88
CA GLY A 56 24.69 15.84 9.09
C GLY A 56 23.82 15.64 7.84
N THR A 57 24.32 14.97 6.82
CA THR A 57 23.59 14.67 5.57
C THR A 57 23.25 13.18 5.45
N PHE A 58 22.24 12.84 4.65
CA PHE A 58 21.91 11.45 4.30
C PHE A 58 22.60 10.98 3.01
N LYS A 59 22.87 11.92 2.09
CA LYS A 59 23.37 11.73 0.72
C LYS A 59 22.43 10.83 -0.11
N PRO A 60 21.15 11.21 -0.29
CA PRO A 60 20.15 10.35 -0.94
C PRO A 60 20.53 9.92 -2.35
N ASN A 61 21.25 10.79 -3.10
CA ASN A 61 21.66 10.54 -4.48
C ASN A 61 23.00 9.81 -4.63
N GLN A 62 23.70 9.53 -3.51
CA GLN A 62 24.91 8.70 -3.56
C GLN A 62 24.51 7.23 -3.74
N THR A 63 25.28 6.48 -4.52
CA THR A 63 25.06 5.04 -4.70
C THR A 63 25.29 4.27 -3.40
N ILE A 64 24.45 3.28 -3.12
CA ILE A 64 24.63 2.41 -1.96
C ILE A 64 25.69 1.34 -2.22
N THR A 65 26.57 1.11 -1.25
CA THR A 65 27.59 0.05 -1.33
C THR A 65 27.09 -1.29 -0.81
N ARG A 66 27.75 -2.38 -1.21
CA ARG A 66 27.46 -3.73 -0.71
C ARG A 66 27.58 -3.86 0.82
N ALA A 67 28.58 -3.22 1.43
CA ALA A 67 28.74 -3.20 2.88
C ALA A 67 27.61 -2.43 3.59
N GLN A 68 27.14 -1.34 3.00
CA GLN A 68 26.00 -0.58 3.53
C GLN A 68 24.71 -1.41 3.48
N ALA A 69 24.41 -2.02 2.33
CA ALA A 69 23.25 -2.91 2.20
C ALA A 69 23.32 -4.08 3.19
N ALA A 70 24.48 -4.74 3.30
CA ALA A 70 24.70 -5.84 4.24
C ALA A 70 24.45 -5.41 5.70
N SER A 71 24.94 -4.24 6.11
CA SER A 71 24.73 -3.72 7.46
C SER A 71 23.26 -3.45 7.75
N ILE A 72 22.53 -2.86 6.80
CA ILE A 72 21.11 -2.52 6.99
C ILE A 72 20.29 -3.81 7.09
N LEU A 73 20.52 -4.76 6.19
CA LEU A 73 19.79 -6.03 6.16
C LEU A 73 20.13 -6.93 7.35
N ALA A 74 21.38 -6.98 7.80
CA ALA A 74 21.75 -7.72 9.01
C ALA A 74 21.00 -7.20 10.24
N ASN A 75 20.88 -5.88 10.37
CA ASN A 75 20.17 -5.25 11.48
C ASN A 75 18.65 -5.48 11.37
N GLU A 76 18.07 -5.30 10.19
CA GLU A 76 16.63 -5.48 9.96
C GLU A 76 16.20 -6.92 10.24
N LEU A 77 16.93 -7.90 9.71
CA LEU A 77 16.69 -9.32 9.92
C LEU A 77 17.12 -9.81 11.31
N SER A 78 17.60 -8.91 12.18
CA SER A 78 18.08 -9.21 13.53
C SER A 78 19.14 -10.34 13.56
N LEU A 79 20.04 -10.36 12.57
CA LEU A 79 21.05 -11.39 12.45
C LEU A 79 22.19 -11.19 13.45
N THR A 80 22.64 -12.29 14.04
CA THR A 80 23.82 -12.27 14.91
C THR A 80 25.07 -12.00 14.07
N ALA A 81 25.83 -10.97 14.45
CA ALA A 81 27.09 -10.63 13.79
C ALA A 81 28.05 -11.83 13.76
N GLN A 82 28.63 -12.10 12.60
CA GLN A 82 29.56 -13.19 12.37
C GLN A 82 30.73 -12.71 11.51
N ALA A 83 31.94 -13.20 11.78
CA ALA A 83 33.11 -12.79 11.02
C ALA A 83 32.98 -13.18 9.54
N ALA A 84 33.18 -12.21 8.64
CA ALA A 84 33.27 -12.45 7.20
C ALA A 84 34.62 -13.07 6.83
N ALA A 85 34.63 -14.10 5.99
CA ALA A 85 35.83 -14.83 5.56
C ALA A 85 36.26 -14.49 4.13
N PHE A 86 36.21 -13.20 3.75
CA PHE A 86 36.63 -12.73 2.43
C PHE A 86 38.01 -12.04 2.48
N PRO A 87 38.90 -12.27 1.50
CA PRO A 87 40.23 -11.65 1.47
C PRO A 87 40.21 -10.11 1.46
N ASP A 88 39.15 -9.52 0.89
CA ASP A 88 38.97 -8.08 0.77
C ASP A 88 38.10 -7.46 1.88
N VAL A 89 37.78 -8.24 2.92
CA VAL A 89 37.05 -7.75 4.11
C VAL A 89 37.90 -8.02 5.36
N PRO A 90 38.81 -7.09 5.73
CA PRO A 90 39.61 -7.21 6.94
C PRO A 90 38.73 -7.41 8.20
N VAL A 91 39.26 -8.08 9.22
CA VAL A 91 38.57 -8.25 10.52
C VAL A 91 38.24 -6.92 11.21
N THR A 92 38.99 -5.86 10.88
CA THR A 92 38.78 -4.49 11.37
C THR A 92 37.79 -3.69 10.53
N HIS A 93 37.29 -4.24 9.42
CA HIS A 93 36.31 -3.56 8.58
C HIS A 93 35.00 -3.39 9.36
N TRP A 94 34.45 -2.17 9.37
CA TRP A 94 33.27 -1.82 10.18
C TRP A 94 32.05 -2.73 9.90
N ALA A 95 31.90 -3.18 8.66
CA ALA A 95 30.82 -4.09 8.24
C ALA A 95 31.18 -5.59 8.34
N ASN A 96 32.36 -5.99 8.84
CA ASN A 96 32.81 -7.40 8.82
C ASN A 96 31.77 -8.33 9.45
N GLY A 97 31.27 -7.99 10.65
CA GLY A 97 30.26 -8.76 11.37
C GLY A 97 28.93 -8.88 10.61
N ALA A 98 28.47 -7.79 9.99
CA ALA A 98 27.22 -7.78 9.24
C ALA A 98 27.34 -8.55 7.92
N ILE A 99 28.46 -8.38 7.20
CA ILE A 99 28.75 -9.11 5.96
C ILE A 99 28.76 -10.62 6.21
N GLY A 100 29.44 -11.07 7.26
CA GLY A 100 29.46 -12.50 7.59
C GLY A 100 28.07 -13.02 7.98
N ALA A 101 27.26 -12.22 8.67
CA ALA A 101 25.90 -12.59 9.06
C ALA A 101 24.95 -12.77 7.85
N VAL A 102 24.90 -11.79 6.93
CA VAL A 102 24.04 -11.90 5.73
C VAL A 102 24.48 -13.01 4.78
N VAL A 103 25.78 -13.32 4.76
CA VAL A 103 26.31 -14.45 3.97
C VAL A 103 25.98 -15.79 4.63
N ALA A 104 26.14 -15.89 5.96
CA ALA A 104 25.81 -17.11 6.69
C ALA A 104 24.31 -17.46 6.62
N ASN A 105 23.44 -16.45 6.60
CA ASN A 105 21.99 -16.62 6.43
C ASN A 105 21.54 -16.73 4.96
N GLY A 106 22.46 -16.59 4.00
CA GLY A 106 22.18 -16.75 2.57
C GLY A 106 21.50 -15.56 1.89
N THR A 107 21.27 -14.45 2.60
CA THR A 107 20.68 -13.21 2.04
C THR A 107 21.58 -12.56 0.98
N MET A 108 22.90 -12.62 1.17
CA MET A 108 23.88 -12.13 0.20
C MET A 108 24.98 -13.19 -0.03
N SER A 109 25.69 -13.07 -1.15
CA SER A 109 26.81 -13.95 -1.48
C SER A 109 28.02 -13.15 -1.97
N GLY A 110 29.20 -13.77 -1.91
CA GLY A 110 30.42 -13.25 -2.54
C GLY A 110 30.47 -13.54 -4.04
N TYR A 111 31.41 -12.90 -4.72
CA TYR A 111 31.64 -13.11 -6.15
C TYR A 111 32.43 -14.40 -6.43
N PRO A 112 32.35 -14.98 -7.65
CA PRO A 112 33.05 -16.21 -8.01
C PRO A 112 34.57 -16.17 -7.84
N ASN A 113 35.17 -14.97 -7.84
CA ASN A 113 36.61 -14.78 -7.59
C ASN A 113 36.98 -14.82 -6.10
N GLY A 114 36.04 -15.13 -5.21
CA GLY A 114 36.25 -15.23 -3.76
C GLY A 114 36.26 -13.90 -3.01
N THR A 115 35.85 -12.78 -3.63
CA THR A 115 35.78 -11.45 -2.99
C THR A 115 34.34 -11.06 -2.63
N PHE A 116 34.16 -10.17 -1.66
CA PHE A 116 32.84 -9.59 -1.34
C PHE A 116 32.61 -8.23 -2.00
N LYS A 117 33.67 -7.45 -2.21
CA LYS A 117 33.70 -6.08 -2.73
C LYS A 117 32.85 -5.11 -1.90
N PRO A 118 33.20 -4.88 -0.62
CA PRO A 118 32.35 -4.12 0.33
C PRO A 118 32.02 -2.70 -0.13
N ASP A 119 32.94 -2.02 -0.83
CA ASP A 119 32.77 -0.63 -1.28
C ASP A 119 32.18 -0.50 -2.68
N GLN A 120 31.92 -1.63 -3.37
CA GLN A 120 31.30 -1.58 -4.70
C GLN A 120 29.84 -1.18 -4.58
N ALA A 121 29.39 -0.29 -5.48
CA ALA A 121 27.98 0.02 -5.65
C ALA A 121 27.19 -1.22 -6.10
N MET A 122 25.94 -1.33 -5.64
CA MET A 122 25.03 -2.41 -6.05
C MET A 122 24.11 -1.97 -7.19
N THR A 123 23.87 -2.89 -8.12
CA THR A 123 22.89 -2.66 -9.18
C THR A 123 21.46 -2.88 -8.69
N ARG A 124 20.49 -2.34 -9.40
CA ARG A 124 19.05 -2.54 -9.10
C ARG A 124 18.66 -4.02 -9.14
N ALA A 125 19.22 -4.80 -10.07
CA ALA A 125 18.99 -6.25 -10.13
C ALA A 125 19.61 -7.01 -8.94
N GLU A 126 20.82 -6.64 -8.51
CA GLU A 126 21.43 -7.22 -7.30
C GLU A 126 20.58 -6.95 -6.06
N ILE A 127 20.07 -5.72 -5.91
CA ILE A 127 19.20 -5.38 -4.78
C ILE A 127 17.87 -6.12 -4.84
N ALA A 128 17.23 -6.21 -6.01
CA ALA A 128 16.00 -6.97 -6.17
C ALA A 128 16.20 -8.44 -5.76
N SER A 129 17.32 -9.05 -6.19
CA SER A 129 17.67 -10.42 -5.80
C SER A 129 17.84 -10.56 -4.29
N VAL A 130 18.55 -9.63 -3.65
CA VAL A 130 18.80 -9.67 -2.21
C VAL A 130 17.52 -9.51 -1.40
N LEU A 131 16.63 -8.58 -1.78
CA LEU A 131 15.36 -8.36 -1.07
C LEU A 131 14.38 -9.51 -1.29
N ALA A 132 14.32 -10.06 -2.50
CA ALA A 132 13.49 -11.24 -2.77
C ALA A 132 13.91 -12.44 -1.90
N ILE A 133 15.21 -12.65 -1.71
CA ILE A 133 15.72 -13.68 -0.80
C ILE A 133 15.43 -13.33 0.67
N ALA A 134 15.74 -12.10 1.09
CA ALA A 134 15.60 -11.65 2.49
C ALA A 134 14.19 -11.86 3.04
N TYR A 135 13.17 -11.55 2.23
CA TYR A 135 11.76 -11.60 2.62
C TYR A 135 11.01 -12.79 1.98
N ASN A 136 11.74 -13.72 1.35
CA ASN A 136 11.18 -14.88 0.67
C ASN A 136 10.05 -14.53 -0.32
N PHE A 137 10.22 -13.44 -1.05
CA PHE A 137 9.28 -13.05 -2.11
C PHE A 137 9.44 -13.98 -3.30
N SER A 138 8.30 -14.45 -3.81
CA SER A 138 8.23 -15.30 -4.99
C SER A 138 7.52 -14.59 -6.14
N GLN A 139 7.92 -14.94 -7.34
CA GLN A 139 7.27 -14.49 -8.56
C GLN A 139 5.96 -15.26 -8.77
N SER A 140 4.92 -14.51 -9.14
CA SER A 140 3.64 -14.98 -9.68
C SER A 140 3.37 -14.41 -11.08
N THR A 141 3.84 -13.19 -11.38
CA THR A 141 3.69 -12.57 -12.69
C THR A 141 4.57 -13.21 -13.75
N ALA A 142 3.99 -13.77 -14.81
CA ALA A 142 4.72 -14.46 -15.88
C ALA A 142 5.33 -13.51 -16.94
N THR A 143 4.84 -12.27 -17.05
CA THR A 143 5.23 -11.31 -18.10
C THR A 143 5.80 -10.05 -17.48
N SER A 144 7.00 -9.65 -17.93
CA SER A 144 7.62 -8.41 -17.48
C SER A 144 6.82 -7.20 -17.97
N PRO A 145 6.48 -6.23 -17.10
CA PRO A 145 6.00 -4.92 -17.54
C PRO A 145 7.14 -4.04 -18.08
N PHE A 146 8.40 -4.47 -17.96
CA PHE A 146 9.58 -3.71 -18.33
C PHE A 146 10.15 -4.16 -19.67
N SER A 147 10.42 -3.18 -20.54
CA SER A 147 11.00 -3.40 -21.87
C SER A 147 12.44 -3.91 -21.86
N ASP A 148 13.18 -3.70 -20.77
CA ASP A 148 14.60 -4.04 -20.60
C ASP A 148 14.85 -5.25 -19.67
N VAL A 149 13.79 -5.91 -19.20
CA VAL A 149 13.89 -7.13 -18.38
C VAL A 149 13.21 -8.28 -19.11
N THR A 150 14.02 -9.09 -19.80
CA THR A 150 13.55 -10.29 -20.48
C THR A 150 13.41 -11.47 -19.52
N ALA A 151 12.59 -12.47 -19.85
CA ALA A 151 12.45 -13.70 -19.06
C ALA A 151 13.77 -14.48 -18.87
N SER A 152 14.76 -14.28 -19.76
CA SER A 152 16.10 -14.85 -19.65
C SER A 152 17.06 -14.07 -18.75
N HIS A 153 16.69 -12.88 -18.29
CA HIS A 153 17.54 -12.10 -17.40
C HIS A 153 17.69 -12.83 -16.05
N TRP A 154 18.93 -12.94 -15.52
CA TRP A 154 19.22 -13.74 -14.33
C TRP A 154 18.41 -13.31 -13.09
N ALA A 155 18.09 -12.02 -12.97
CA ALA A 155 17.29 -11.45 -11.90
C ALA A 155 15.78 -11.38 -12.22
N PHE A 156 15.31 -11.91 -13.35
CA PHE A 156 13.91 -11.79 -13.78
C PHE A 156 12.93 -12.18 -12.66
N GLY A 157 13.12 -13.36 -12.06
CA GLY A 157 12.22 -13.82 -11.00
C GLY A 157 12.23 -12.93 -9.76
N SER A 158 13.39 -12.44 -9.34
CA SER A 158 13.48 -11.52 -8.20
C SER A 158 12.88 -10.15 -8.50
N ILE A 159 13.07 -9.62 -9.70
CA ILE A 159 12.48 -8.35 -10.12
C ILE A 159 10.95 -8.48 -10.17
N MET A 160 10.42 -9.57 -10.75
CA MET A 160 8.98 -9.81 -10.77
C MET A 160 8.41 -10.03 -9.36
N ALA A 161 9.13 -10.71 -8.47
CA ALA A 161 8.72 -10.84 -7.08
C ALA A 161 8.56 -9.47 -6.37
N LEU A 162 9.43 -8.50 -6.66
CA LEU A 162 9.29 -7.13 -6.15
C LEU A 162 8.12 -6.37 -6.78
N VAL A 163 7.81 -6.62 -8.07
CA VAL A 163 6.62 -6.07 -8.73
C VAL A 163 5.35 -6.60 -8.06
N ASP A 164 5.28 -7.91 -7.85
CA ASP A 164 4.12 -8.60 -7.26
C ASP A 164 3.84 -8.15 -5.82
N ASN A 165 4.86 -7.66 -5.12
CA ASN A 165 4.76 -7.10 -3.78
C ASN A 165 4.68 -5.56 -3.77
N TYR A 166 4.47 -4.92 -4.93
CA TYR A 166 4.32 -3.47 -5.09
C TYR A 166 5.51 -2.64 -4.57
N ILE A 167 6.68 -3.27 -4.49
CA ILE A 167 7.94 -2.64 -4.06
C ILE A 167 8.48 -1.75 -5.18
N THR A 168 8.26 -2.12 -6.44
CA THR A 168 8.72 -1.36 -7.61
C THR A 168 7.72 -1.37 -8.76
N GLU A 169 7.60 -0.22 -9.44
CA GLU A 169 6.84 -0.03 -10.68
C GLU A 169 7.77 0.29 -11.87
N GLY A 170 9.08 0.20 -11.66
CA GLY A 170 10.08 0.65 -12.65
C GLY A 170 10.15 2.18 -12.79
N TYR A 171 10.60 2.62 -13.95
CA TYR A 171 10.68 4.03 -14.34
C TYR A 171 9.53 4.41 -15.29
N PRO A 172 9.15 5.70 -15.37
CA PRO A 172 8.08 6.16 -16.26
C PRO A 172 8.32 5.88 -17.75
N ASP A 173 9.55 5.59 -18.16
CA ASP A 173 9.93 5.20 -19.52
C ASP A 173 9.66 3.70 -19.82
N GLY A 174 9.05 2.96 -18.90
CA GLY A 174 8.73 1.54 -19.07
C GLY A 174 9.94 0.61 -18.90
N THR A 175 10.98 1.06 -18.19
CA THR A 175 12.19 0.27 -17.92
C THR A 175 12.38 0.00 -16.43
N PHE A 176 13.15 -1.03 -16.08
CA PHE A 176 13.60 -1.30 -14.71
C PHE A 176 15.04 -0.83 -14.47
N LYS A 177 15.88 -0.77 -15.50
CA LYS A 177 17.32 -0.45 -15.46
C LYS A 177 18.11 -1.43 -14.57
N PRO A 178 18.07 -2.75 -14.85
CA PRO A 178 18.62 -3.79 -13.97
C PRO A 178 20.10 -3.60 -13.63
N ASP A 179 20.90 -3.11 -14.58
CA ASP A 179 22.35 -2.92 -14.42
C ASP A 179 22.75 -1.55 -13.86
N ALA A 180 21.79 -0.63 -13.67
CA ALA A 180 22.08 0.69 -13.11
C ALA A 180 22.41 0.58 -11.62
N ALA A 181 23.44 1.30 -11.19
CA ALA A 181 23.77 1.43 -9.77
C ALA A 181 22.64 2.17 -9.04
N MET A 182 22.24 1.63 -7.89
CA MET A 182 21.11 2.16 -7.14
C MET A 182 21.56 3.18 -6.09
N THR A 183 20.80 4.26 -5.96
CA THR A 183 21.03 5.30 -4.95
C THR A 183 20.59 4.86 -3.55
N ARG A 184 21.09 5.54 -2.52
CA ARG A 184 20.66 5.34 -1.13
C ARG A 184 19.17 5.62 -0.95
N ALA A 185 18.63 6.63 -1.64
CA ALA A 185 17.20 6.92 -1.61
C ALA A 185 16.35 5.79 -2.20
N GLU A 186 16.70 5.29 -3.38
CA GLU A 186 16.01 4.13 -3.99
C GLU A 186 16.09 2.89 -3.09
N PHE A 187 17.24 2.65 -2.45
CA PHE A 187 17.39 1.56 -1.50
C PHE A 187 16.45 1.70 -0.31
N SER A 188 16.42 2.90 0.28
CA SER A 188 15.54 3.18 1.39
C SER A 188 14.07 2.98 1.01
N VAL A 189 13.66 3.36 -0.19
CA VAL A 189 12.29 3.11 -0.66
C VAL A 189 12.00 1.62 -0.80
N PHE A 190 12.92 0.84 -1.40
CA PHE A 190 12.70 -0.59 -1.58
C PHE A 190 12.62 -1.33 -0.24
N VAL A 191 13.53 -1.06 0.70
CA VAL A 191 13.50 -1.69 2.03
C VAL A 191 12.27 -1.24 2.81
N ALA A 192 11.97 0.07 2.84
CA ALA A 192 10.80 0.57 3.57
C ALA A 192 9.49 -0.03 3.04
N LYS A 193 9.33 -0.14 1.72
CA LYS A 193 8.17 -0.82 1.13
C LYS A 193 8.11 -2.31 1.48
N ALA A 194 9.26 -3.00 1.53
CA ALA A 194 9.32 -4.41 1.89
C ALA A 194 8.91 -4.67 3.36
N ILE A 195 9.22 -3.75 4.28
CA ILE A 195 9.02 -3.98 5.72
C ILE A 195 7.84 -3.20 6.33
N HIS A 196 7.25 -2.24 5.60
CA HIS A 196 6.18 -1.39 6.10
C HIS A 196 4.99 -1.37 5.14
N PRO A 197 3.96 -2.22 5.38
CA PRO A 197 2.81 -2.37 4.48
C PRO A 197 2.11 -1.05 4.08
N PRO A 198 1.97 -0.03 4.95
CA PRO A 198 1.35 1.24 4.56
C PRO A 198 2.01 1.96 3.36
N PHE A 199 3.28 1.68 3.03
CA PHE A 199 3.91 2.25 1.84
C PHE A 199 3.52 1.56 0.51
N VAL A 200 2.89 0.39 0.58
CA VAL A 200 2.43 -0.36 -0.60
C VAL A 200 0.90 -0.48 -0.70
N VAL A 201 0.17 -0.36 0.41
CA VAL A 201 -1.29 -0.47 0.45
C VAL A 201 -2.01 0.43 -0.56
N PRO A 202 -1.64 1.72 -0.75
CA PRO A 202 -2.31 2.56 -1.73
C PRO A 202 -2.22 2.01 -3.16
N THR A 203 -1.01 1.74 -3.65
CA THR A 203 -0.79 1.16 -4.99
C THR A 203 -1.49 -0.19 -5.13
N MET A 204 -1.37 -1.05 -4.11
CA MET A 204 -2.00 -2.38 -4.11
C MET A 204 -3.53 -2.29 -4.24
N LEU A 205 -4.18 -1.42 -3.45
CA LEU A 205 -5.63 -1.27 -3.50
C LEU A 205 -6.11 -0.60 -4.78
N GLN A 206 -5.34 0.35 -5.34
CA GLN A 206 -5.64 0.93 -6.65
C GLN A 206 -5.54 -0.11 -7.78
N ALA A 207 -4.52 -0.97 -7.76
CA ALA A 207 -4.40 -2.08 -8.70
C ALA A 207 -5.54 -3.10 -8.52
N LYS A 208 -5.83 -3.50 -7.28
CA LYS A 208 -6.95 -4.40 -6.95
C LYS A 208 -8.29 -3.81 -7.41
N ALA A 209 -8.49 -2.50 -7.26
CA ALA A 209 -9.68 -1.80 -7.74
C ALA A 209 -9.84 -1.87 -9.27
N LEU A 210 -8.77 -1.66 -10.04
CA LEU A 210 -8.80 -1.79 -11.50
C LEU A 210 -9.05 -3.24 -11.95
N THR A 211 -8.46 -4.22 -11.28
CA THR A 211 -8.76 -5.64 -11.52
C THR A 211 -10.25 -5.92 -11.28
N ILE A 212 -10.81 -5.45 -10.16
CA ILE A 212 -12.23 -5.61 -9.87
C ILE A 212 -13.10 -4.89 -10.91
N ALA A 213 -12.74 -3.68 -11.35
CA ALA A 213 -13.46 -2.99 -12.41
C ALA A 213 -13.48 -3.79 -13.72
N GLN A 214 -12.38 -4.45 -14.07
CA GLN A 214 -12.32 -5.35 -15.22
C GLN A 214 -13.25 -6.57 -15.03
N LEU A 215 -13.22 -7.21 -13.86
CA LEU A 215 -14.13 -8.33 -13.56
C LEU A 215 -15.60 -7.92 -13.58
N LEU A 216 -15.93 -6.70 -13.13
CA LEU A 216 -17.28 -6.15 -13.19
C LEU A 216 -17.71 -5.91 -14.63
N LYS A 217 -16.85 -5.32 -15.46
CA LYS A 217 -17.10 -5.10 -16.89
C LYS A 217 -17.34 -6.40 -17.66
N ASP A 218 -16.54 -7.42 -17.36
CA ASP A 218 -16.65 -8.75 -17.97
C ASP A 218 -17.77 -9.61 -17.37
N GLU A 219 -18.46 -9.09 -16.34
CA GLU A 219 -19.47 -9.79 -15.55
C GLU A 219 -18.99 -11.12 -14.94
N ASP A 220 -17.68 -11.26 -14.70
CA ASP A 220 -17.10 -12.47 -14.11
C ASP A 220 -17.29 -12.49 -12.59
N MET A 221 -18.53 -12.78 -12.19
CA MET A 221 -18.92 -12.86 -10.78
C MET A 221 -18.24 -14.02 -10.03
N THR A 222 -17.73 -15.03 -10.75
CA THR A 222 -17.02 -16.15 -10.15
C THR A 222 -15.64 -15.71 -9.68
N GLN A 223 -14.88 -15.01 -10.52
CA GLN A 223 -13.60 -14.45 -10.12
C GLN A 223 -13.77 -13.30 -9.12
N LEU A 224 -14.78 -12.45 -9.29
CA LEU A 224 -15.08 -11.38 -8.34
C LEU A 224 -15.29 -11.93 -6.91
N ALA A 225 -15.94 -13.08 -6.77
CA ALA A 225 -16.20 -13.72 -5.48
C ALA A 225 -14.92 -14.01 -4.69
N THR A 226 -13.79 -14.22 -5.37
CA THR A 226 -12.48 -14.46 -4.72
C THR A 226 -11.91 -13.21 -4.04
N HIS A 227 -12.38 -12.02 -4.44
CA HIS A 227 -11.99 -10.75 -3.85
C HIS A 227 -12.95 -10.28 -2.74
N VAL A 228 -14.12 -10.89 -2.61
CA VAL A 228 -15.16 -10.49 -1.66
C VAL A 228 -14.88 -11.03 -0.26
N HIS A 229 -15.20 -10.22 0.76
CA HIS A 229 -14.99 -10.61 2.15
C HIS A 229 -15.73 -11.92 2.47
N PRO A 230 -15.03 -12.96 2.97
CA PRO A 230 -15.60 -14.32 3.08
C PRO A 230 -16.76 -14.42 4.08
N VAL A 231 -16.74 -13.58 5.13
CA VAL A 231 -17.81 -13.52 6.15
C VAL A 231 -18.86 -12.44 5.86
N GLN A 232 -18.45 -11.20 5.59
CA GLN A 232 -19.36 -10.06 5.43
C GLN A 232 -20.09 -10.05 4.08
N GLY A 233 -19.50 -10.64 3.04
CA GLY A 233 -19.97 -10.43 1.66
C GLY A 233 -19.65 -9.04 1.13
N VAL A 234 -20.32 -8.66 0.05
CA VAL A 234 -20.19 -7.35 -0.61
C VAL A 234 -21.54 -6.64 -0.60
N ARG A 235 -21.56 -5.39 -0.15
CA ARG A 235 -22.73 -4.51 -0.20
C ARG A 235 -22.78 -3.77 -1.54
N PHE A 236 -23.93 -3.74 -2.18
CA PHE A 236 -24.19 -2.94 -3.37
C PHE A 236 -25.00 -1.72 -2.98
N SER A 237 -24.46 -0.53 -3.23
CA SER A 237 -25.09 0.74 -2.92
C SER A 237 -25.31 1.56 -4.19
N PRO A 238 -26.54 2.02 -4.49
CA PRO A 238 -26.82 2.79 -5.70
C PRO A 238 -26.07 4.14 -5.69
N TYR A 239 -25.73 4.65 -4.50
CA TYR A 239 -24.97 5.88 -4.30
C TYR A 239 -23.88 5.70 -3.25
N TYR A 240 -22.90 6.62 -3.20
CA TYR A 240 -21.84 6.67 -2.18
C TYR A 240 -22.36 7.04 -0.78
N TYR A 241 -23.66 7.31 -0.64
CA TYR A 241 -24.33 7.30 0.65
C TYR A 241 -24.78 5.87 0.96
N ILE A 242 -24.13 5.24 1.93
CA ILE A 242 -24.34 3.86 2.32
C ILE A 242 -25.39 3.77 3.43
N ASP A 243 -26.32 2.82 3.28
CA ASP A 243 -27.34 2.50 4.26
C ASP A 243 -27.35 0.99 4.59
N ASN A 244 -27.78 0.64 5.80
CA ASN A 244 -27.85 -0.76 6.24
C ASN A 244 -28.85 -1.60 5.45
N THR A 245 -29.87 -0.97 4.85
CA THR A 245 -30.90 -1.63 4.03
C THR A 245 -30.41 -2.03 2.65
N HIS A 246 -29.27 -1.49 2.19
CA HIS A 246 -28.70 -1.84 0.88
C HIS A 246 -28.32 -3.32 0.79
N LYS A 247 -28.49 -3.90 -0.39
CA LYS A 247 -28.34 -5.34 -0.62
C LYS A 247 -26.91 -5.80 -0.33
N VAL A 248 -26.77 -6.86 0.47
CA VAL A 248 -25.51 -7.56 0.69
C VAL A 248 -25.59 -8.95 0.06
N VAL A 249 -24.54 -9.32 -0.67
CA VAL A 249 -24.41 -10.62 -1.34
C VAL A 249 -23.18 -11.32 -0.78
N SER A 250 -23.33 -12.56 -0.32
CA SER A 250 -22.20 -13.35 0.17
C SER A 250 -21.28 -13.77 -0.98
N ALA A 251 -20.00 -14.00 -0.70
CA ALA A 251 -19.06 -14.50 -1.70
C ALA A 251 -19.56 -15.79 -2.38
N ALA A 252 -20.23 -16.68 -1.63
CA ALA A 252 -20.77 -17.92 -2.17
C ALA A 252 -22.00 -17.73 -3.09
N ALA A 253 -22.77 -16.66 -2.90
CA ALA A 253 -23.95 -16.36 -3.72
C ALA A 253 -23.61 -15.56 -4.98
N LEU A 254 -22.50 -14.82 -4.94
CA LEU A 254 -22.10 -13.90 -6.01
C LEU A 254 -22.01 -14.53 -7.41
N PRO A 255 -21.46 -15.76 -7.60
CA PRO A 255 -21.35 -16.36 -8.92
C PRO A 255 -22.68 -16.52 -9.69
N ASN A 256 -23.81 -16.57 -8.98
CA ASN A 256 -25.14 -16.73 -9.58
C ASN A 256 -25.93 -15.41 -9.63
N LEU A 257 -25.39 -14.31 -9.08
CA LEU A 257 -26.12 -13.06 -8.84
C LEU A 257 -26.82 -12.54 -10.11
N LEU A 258 -26.09 -12.43 -11.22
CA LEU A 258 -26.60 -11.83 -12.46
C LEU A 258 -27.59 -12.74 -13.22
N THR A 259 -27.69 -14.01 -12.85
CA THR A 259 -28.70 -14.94 -13.40
C THR A 259 -29.95 -15.06 -12.53
N ASP A 260 -29.92 -14.47 -11.32
CA ASP A 260 -31.10 -14.38 -10.46
C ASP A 260 -32.04 -13.29 -11.01
N ASN A 261 -33.28 -13.67 -11.32
CA ASN A 261 -34.31 -12.76 -11.84
C ASN A 261 -35.26 -12.26 -10.75
N THR A 262 -34.93 -12.50 -9.48
CA THR A 262 -35.69 -11.98 -8.34
C THR A 262 -35.50 -10.47 -8.25
N VAL A 263 -36.60 -9.74 -8.15
CA VAL A 263 -36.56 -8.29 -7.88
C VAL A 263 -36.19 -8.06 -6.41
N TYR A 264 -35.15 -7.27 -6.18
CA TYR A 264 -34.70 -6.88 -4.84
C TYR A 264 -34.80 -5.37 -4.65
N PHE A 265 -34.99 -4.98 -3.41
CA PHE A 265 -34.75 -3.61 -2.98
C PHE A 265 -33.24 -3.36 -2.90
N TRP A 266 -32.75 -2.37 -3.65
CA TRP A 266 -31.33 -1.99 -3.66
C TRP A 266 -31.05 -0.69 -2.89
N GLY A 267 -32.06 0.16 -2.74
CA GLY A 267 -31.95 1.45 -2.08
C GLY A 267 -33.04 2.40 -2.55
N ILE A 268 -32.84 3.68 -2.28
CA ILE A 268 -33.78 4.74 -2.65
C ILE A 268 -33.10 5.64 -3.68
N GLN A 269 -33.80 5.96 -4.76
CA GLN A 269 -33.33 6.90 -5.77
C GLN A 269 -33.24 8.30 -5.15
N ASP A 270 -32.07 8.92 -5.27
CA ASP A 270 -31.86 10.27 -4.76
C ASP A 270 -32.72 11.30 -5.52
N GLY A 271 -33.16 12.34 -4.80
CA GLY A 271 -34.07 13.38 -5.31
C GLY A 271 -35.54 12.95 -5.37
N SER A 272 -35.86 11.79 -5.95
CA SER A 272 -37.25 11.32 -6.12
C SER A 272 -37.80 10.60 -4.89
N GLY A 273 -36.95 9.90 -4.14
CA GLY A 273 -37.35 9.09 -3.00
C GLY A 273 -38.02 7.76 -3.36
N PHE A 274 -38.03 7.37 -4.65
CA PHE A 274 -38.60 6.09 -5.07
C PHE A 274 -37.67 4.92 -4.75
N ASN A 275 -38.26 3.77 -4.41
CA ASN A 275 -37.49 2.54 -4.27
C ASN A 275 -36.83 2.15 -5.60
N ILE A 276 -35.61 1.64 -5.50
CA ILE A 276 -34.91 0.96 -6.57
C ILE A 276 -35.18 -0.53 -6.40
N ASP A 277 -36.32 -0.97 -6.93
CA ASP A 277 -36.76 -2.37 -6.95
C ASP A 277 -36.47 -2.95 -8.34
N GLU A 278 -35.32 -3.60 -8.49
CA GLU A 278 -34.77 -4.04 -9.78
C GLU A 278 -34.25 -5.49 -9.69
N THR A 279 -34.15 -6.20 -10.82
CA THR A 279 -33.39 -7.46 -10.86
C THR A 279 -31.89 -7.15 -10.70
N PRO A 280 -31.06 -8.11 -10.24
CA PRO A 280 -29.62 -7.96 -10.21
C PRO A 280 -29.00 -7.48 -11.51
N GLN A 281 -29.40 -8.01 -12.67
CA GLN A 281 -28.86 -7.57 -13.96
C GLN A 281 -29.23 -6.11 -14.25
N ASP A 282 -30.51 -5.74 -14.08
CA ASP A 282 -30.96 -4.36 -14.34
C ASP A 282 -30.23 -3.34 -13.44
N TYR A 283 -30.06 -3.68 -12.15
CA TYR A 283 -29.30 -2.86 -11.22
C TYR A 283 -27.82 -2.75 -11.63
N PHE A 284 -27.22 -3.88 -12.03
CA PHE A 284 -25.82 -3.93 -12.40
C PHE A 284 -25.54 -3.08 -13.63
N ASP A 285 -26.37 -3.19 -14.68
CA ASP A 285 -26.27 -2.39 -15.91
C ASP A 285 -26.38 -0.88 -15.62
N ARG A 286 -27.29 -0.51 -14.72
CA ARG A 286 -27.60 0.90 -14.43
C ARG A 286 -26.58 1.58 -13.53
N TYR A 287 -26.09 0.87 -12.52
CA TYR A 287 -25.30 1.45 -11.45
C TYR A 287 -23.84 1.01 -11.52
N VAL A 288 -23.58 -0.29 -11.62
CA VAL A 288 -22.22 -0.85 -11.49
C VAL A 288 -21.44 -0.79 -12.80
N ASN A 289 -22.06 -1.18 -13.92
CA ASN A 289 -21.46 -1.20 -15.26
C ASN A 289 -21.98 -0.04 -16.14
N ALA A 290 -22.44 1.04 -15.49
CA ALA A 290 -23.03 2.19 -16.18
C ALA A 290 -22.07 2.88 -17.17
N ARG A 291 -20.76 2.76 -16.90
CA ARG A 291 -19.67 3.23 -17.75
C ARG A 291 -18.47 2.29 -17.60
N ASP A 292 -17.53 2.41 -18.54
CA ASP A 292 -16.28 1.65 -18.55
C ASP A 292 -15.28 2.22 -17.54
N PHE A 293 -15.27 1.68 -16.31
CA PHE A 293 -14.36 2.10 -15.24
C PHE A 293 -12.97 1.46 -15.30
N THR A 294 -12.62 0.73 -16.36
CA THR A 294 -11.29 0.09 -16.47
C THR A 294 -10.19 1.06 -16.88
N THR A 295 -10.56 2.23 -17.40
CA THR A 295 -9.66 3.34 -17.73
C THR A 295 -10.18 4.66 -17.15
N PRO A 296 -10.15 4.84 -15.81
CA PRO A 296 -10.67 6.04 -15.17
C PRO A 296 -9.79 7.26 -15.49
N ASP A 297 -10.41 8.45 -15.54
CA ASP A 297 -9.69 9.72 -15.66
C ASP A 297 -8.96 10.06 -14.36
N GLN A 298 -9.48 9.61 -13.21
CA GLN A 298 -8.85 9.74 -11.91
C GLN A 298 -9.08 8.48 -11.05
N THR A 299 -8.02 8.05 -10.36
CA THR A 299 -8.10 7.00 -9.32
C THR A 299 -7.77 7.63 -7.97
N VAL A 300 -8.77 7.82 -7.11
CA VAL A 300 -8.60 8.46 -5.80
C VAL A 300 -8.52 7.43 -4.69
N TYR A 301 -7.47 7.47 -3.90
CA TYR A 301 -7.27 6.59 -2.74
C TYR A 301 -7.72 7.27 -1.45
N ASN A 302 -8.67 6.64 -0.75
CA ASN A 302 -9.09 6.91 0.63
C ASN A 302 -9.30 8.39 0.99
N THR A 303 -9.76 9.18 0.02
CA THR A 303 -9.93 10.63 0.17
C THR A 303 -11.30 10.99 -0.36
N VAL A 304 -12.10 11.67 0.47
CA VAL A 304 -13.41 12.17 0.03
C VAL A 304 -13.18 13.41 -0.83
N VAL A 305 -13.44 13.26 -2.12
CA VAL A 305 -13.56 14.39 -3.04
C VAL A 305 -15.03 14.82 -3.02
N SER A 306 -15.27 16.10 -2.70
CA SER A 306 -16.63 16.63 -2.75
C SER A 306 -17.08 16.71 -4.21
N ARG A 307 -18.08 15.89 -4.57
CA ARG A 307 -18.67 15.81 -5.90
C ARG A 307 -20.19 15.74 -5.77
N GLY A 308 -20.92 16.46 -6.62
CA GLY A 308 -22.39 16.47 -6.58
C GLY A 308 -22.95 17.01 -5.26
N ASN A 309 -24.17 16.57 -4.93
CA ASN A 309 -24.95 17.12 -3.82
C ASN A 309 -25.17 16.13 -2.66
N LEU A 310 -24.87 14.85 -2.86
CA LEU A 310 -25.01 13.82 -1.83
C LEU A 310 -23.82 13.85 -0.87
N ILE A 311 -24.06 13.43 0.38
CA ILE A 311 -22.99 13.24 1.36
C ILE A 311 -22.32 11.89 1.10
N ASN A 312 -21.01 11.91 0.86
CA ASN A 312 -20.21 10.68 0.89
C ASN A 312 -19.96 10.27 2.35
N ASN A 313 -20.76 9.32 2.84
CA ASN A 313 -20.69 8.81 4.22
C ASN A 313 -19.83 7.54 4.35
N ILE A 314 -19.17 7.08 3.28
CA ILE A 314 -18.33 5.87 3.29
C ILE A 314 -17.34 5.86 4.47
N PRO A 315 -16.58 6.93 4.77
CA PRO A 315 -15.63 6.92 5.89
C PRO A 315 -16.29 6.77 7.26
N THR A 316 -17.54 7.22 7.41
CA THR A 316 -18.29 7.12 8.67
C THR A 316 -19.04 5.79 8.81
N PHE A 317 -19.44 5.19 7.69
CA PHE A 317 -20.14 3.90 7.66
C PHE A 317 -19.14 2.73 7.81
N TYR A 318 -18.06 2.76 7.02
CA TYR A 318 -16.96 1.79 7.06
C TYR A 318 -15.77 2.40 7.81
N THR A 319 -15.85 2.44 9.15
CA THR A 319 -14.84 3.12 9.99
C THR A 319 -13.45 2.48 9.93
N SER A 320 -13.36 1.19 9.62
CA SER A 320 -12.13 0.45 9.34
C SER A 320 -11.83 0.28 7.85
N GLY A 321 -12.74 0.75 6.99
CA GLY A 321 -12.65 0.56 5.55
C GLY A 321 -11.74 1.57 4.87
N ILE A 322 -11.17 1.13 3.75
CA ILE A 322 -10.44 1.95 2.80
C ILE A 322 -11.19 1.88 1.49
N PHE A 323 -11.45 3.01 0.84
CA PHE A 323 -12.08 3.01 -0.48
C PHE A 323 -11.14 3.51 -1.57
N VAL A 324 -11.36 3.01 -2.78
CA VAL A 324 -10.79 3.53 -4.02
C VAL A 324 -11.93 4.02 -4.90
N GLU A 325 -11.85 5.27 -5.35
CA GLU A 325 -12.77 5.85 -6.33
C GLU A 325 -12.14 5.74 -7.73
N LEU A 326 -12.87 5.14 -8.66
CA LEU A 326 -12.59 5.14 -10.10
C LEU A 326 -13.53 6.17 -10.74
N TYR A 327 -13.00 7.34 -11.06
CA TYR A 327 -13.78 8.48 -11.53
C TYR A 327 -13.59 8.70 -13.03
N LEU A 328 -14.70 9.02 -13.70
CA LEU A 328 -14.78 9.38 -15.11
C LEU A 328 -15.39 10.77 -15.26
N ASP A 329 -14.74 11.61 -16.05
CA ASP A 329 -15.25 12.93 -16.39
C ASP A 329 -16.55 12.85 -17.21
N GLY A 330 -17.38 13.88 -17.04
CA GLY A 330 -18.55 14.08 -17.88
C GLY A 330 -18.14 14.36 -19.32
N VAL A 331 -18.75 13.68 -20.27
CA VAL A 331 -18.35 13.71 -21.68
C VAL A 331 -19.31 14.52 -22.54
N ASN A 332 -20.55 14.75 -22.08
CA ASN A 332 -21.56 15.44 -22.84
C ASN A 332 -21.57 16.94 -22.50
N PRO A 333 -21.21 17.83 -23.45
CA PRO A 333 -21.17 19.26 -23.22
C PRO A 333 -22.55 19.86 -22.85
N LEU A 334 -23.65 19.22 -23.26
CA LEU A 334 -25.01 19.67 -22.93
C LEU A 334 -25.31 19.61 -21.44
N TYR A 335 -24.63 18.73 -20.71
CA TYR A 335 -24.77 18.60 -19.26
C TYR A 335 -23.70 19.39 -18.49
N GLY A 336 -22.86 20.18 -19.18
CA GLY A 336 -21.83 20.98 -18.53
C GLY A 336 -20.86 20.16 -17.67
N GLY A 337 -20.63 18.89 -18.03
CA GLY A 337 -19.81 17.94 -17.28
C GLY A 337 -20.52 17.27 -16.09
N MET A 338 -21.83 17.49 -15.88
CA MET A 338 -22.60 16.85 -14.79
C MET A 338 -22.88 15.36 -15.04
N ASP A 339 -22.61 14.84 -16.23
CA ASP A 339 -22.71 13.41 -16.57
C ASP A 339 -21.48 12.58 -16.14
N TRP A 340 -20.69 13.10 -15.20
CA TRP A 340 -19.60 12.37 -14.56
C TRP A 340 -20.13 11.14 -13.83
N ARG A 341 -19.27 10.13 -13.68
CA ARG A 341 -19.58 8.90 -12.95
C ARG A 341 -18.39 8.48 -12.09
N SER A 342 -18.67 7.91 -10.93
CA SER A 342 -17.67 7.27 -10.07
C SER A 342 -18.11 5.87 -9.68
N LEU A 343 -17.15 4.95 -9.60
CA LEU A 343 -17.30 3.66 -8.94
C LEU A 343 -16.41 3.64 -7.69
N TYR A 344 -17.01 3.43 -6.53
CA TYR A 344 -16.33 3.29 -5.25
C TYR A 344 -16.22 1.81 -4.89
N LEU A 345 -14.99 1.34 -4.71
CA LEU A 345 -14.69 0.01 -4.23
C LEU A 345 -14.16 0.12 -2.81
N ILE A 346 -14.89 -0.46 -1.85
CA ILE A 346 -14.59 -0.38 -0.42
C ILE A 346 -13.98 -1.70 0.06
N PHE A 347 -12.85 -1.61 0.75
CA PHE A 347 -12.05 -2.73 1.21
C PHE A 347 -11.88 -2.71 2.73
N GLU A 348 -11.90 -3.89 3.35
CA GLU A 348 -11.51 -4.08 4.75
C GLU A 348 -10.42 -5.14 4.88
N PHE A 349 -9.49 -4.92 5.83
CA PHE A 349 -8.43 -5.87 6.13
C PHE A 349 -8.96 -7.03 6.96
N TYR A 350 -8.79 -8.25 6.47
CA TYR A 350 -9.23 -9.47 7.14
C TYR A 350 -8.23 -10.61 6.87
N ALA A 351 -7.80 -11.30 7.92
CA ALA A 351 -6.94 -12.49 7.84
C ALA A 351 -5.67 -12.34 6.96
N GLY A 352 -5.06 -11.15 6.92
CA GLY A 352 -3.82 -10.91 6.20
C GLY A 352 -3.97 -10.27 4.81
N ASP A 353 -5.19 -10.04 4.31
CA ASP A 353 -5.42 -9.37 3.02
C ASP A 353 -6.61 -8.40 3.10
N TYR A 354 -6.73 -7.49 2.13
CA TYR A 354 -7.86 -6.60 1.95
C TYR A 354 -8.92 -7.22 1.06
N TYR A 355 -10.15 -7.32 1.54
CA TYR A 355 -11.28 -7.87 0.81
C TYR A 355 -12.30 -6.79 0.48
N LEU A 356 -12.94 -6.92 -0.68
CA LEU A 356 -14.05 -6.07 -1.11
C LEU A 356 -15.26 -6.33 -0.21
N VAL A 357 -15.76 -5.26 0.43
CA VAL A 357 -16.93 -5.27 1.32
C VAL A 357 -18.07 -4.38 0.80
N GLY A 358 -17.78 -3.51 -0.17
CA GLY A 358 -18.77 -2.61 -0.74
C GLY A 358 -18.44 -2.16 -2.15
N ILE A 359 -19.48 -2.01 -2.96
CA ILE A 359 -19.48 -1.35 -4.27
C ILE A 359 -20.53 -0.25 -4.19
N ALA A 360 -20.13 0.99 -4.42
CA ALA A 360 -21.04 2.14 -4.40
C ALA A 360 -20.80 3.04 -5.61
N ASN A 361 -21.81 3.81 -6.01
CA ASN A 361 -21.71 4.63 -7.21
C ASN A 361 -21.77 6.12 -6.88
N GLY A 362 -21.15 6.94 -7.71
CA GLY A 362 -21.28 8.39 -7.69
C GLY A 362 -21.81 8.87 -9.02
N GLU A 363 -22.79 9.75 -8.98
CA GLU A 363 -23.28 10.47 -10.14
C GLU A 363 -23.89 11.79 -9.70
N TRP A 364 -24.10 12.71 -10.65
CA TRP A 364 -24.94 13.86 -10.38
C TRP A 364 -26.40 13.43 -10.26
N THR A 365 -27.03 13.82 -9.16
CA THR A 365 -28.44 13.58 -8.87
C THR A 365 -29.18 14.92 -8.79
N THR A 366 -30.48 14.91 -9.12
CA THR A 366 -31.31 16.12 -9.25
C THR A 366 -32.42 16.18 -8.21
#